data_AF-A0A7W0AP23-F1
#
_entry.id   AF-A0A7W0AP23-F1
#
_cell.length_a   1.000
_cell.length_b   1.000
_cell.length_c   1.000
_cell.angle_alpha   90.00
_cell.angle_beta   90.00
_cell.angle_gamma   90.00
#
_symmetry.space_group_name_H-M   'P 1'
#
loop_
_entity.id
_entity.type
_entity.pdbx_description
1 polymer ?
#
loop_
_entity_poly.entity_id
_entity_poly.type
_entity_poly.pdbx_seq_one_letter_code
_entity_poly.pdbx_strand_id
1 'polypeptide(L)'
;MDEVVPGILHWQVRHPNIGIEVSSYLLSATATALDPILPGGEGPDWLGHDVEQVVLTVRHHLRSASDFEVPILVHRSGLREVAGEAVEVQGYEAGDELAPGLRVLSFGRICADDSALHIALGPGALAFGDGIINYGEIGHPPDQVLGEDPEAVKADIVEGLVPLLDEDFDVLLFAHGEPVARGGKERLREFVESRS
;
A
#
# COMPACT_ATOMS: atom_id res chain seq x y z
N MET A 1 -2.07 0.00 17.54
CA MET A 1 -1.93 -1.09 16.56
C MET A 1 -3.13 -1.97 16.77
N ASP A 2 -3.90 -2.18 15.71
CA ASP A 2 -5.19 -2.83 15.73
C ASP A 2 -5.21 -3.89 14.64
N GLU A 3 -5.91 -5.00 14.89
CA GLU A 3 -6.04 -6.06 13.90
C GLU A 3 -7.25 -5.77 13.01
N VAL A 4 -7.01 -5.56 11.71
CA VAL A 4 -8.07 -5.26 10.72
C VAL A 4 -8.93 -6.51 10.51
N VAL A 5 -8.25 -7.62 10.25
CA VAL A 5 -8.76 -8.99 10.18
C VAL A 5 -7.63 -9.90 10.68
N PRO A 6 -7.92 -11.14 11.13
CA PRO A 6 -6.89 -12.06 11.64
C PRO A 6 -5.65 -12.13 10.75
N GLY A 7 -4.51 -11.71 11.30
CA GLY A 7 -3.20 -11.71 10.64
C GLY A 7 -2.84 -10.48 9.80
N ILE A 8 -3.71 -9.45 9.74
CA ILE A 8 -3.39 -8.13 9.20
C ILE A 8 -3.44 -7.10 10.32
N LEU A 9 -2.28 -6.69 10.78
CA LEU A 9 -2.13 -5.65 11.80
C LEU A 9 -1.98 -4.30 11.12
N HIS A 10 -2.58 -3.27 11.71
CA HIS A 10 -2.59 -1.90 11.20
C HIS A 10 -2.18 -0.93 12.30
N TRP A 11 -1.43 0.10 11.92
CA TRP A 11 -1.19 1.24 12.76
C TRP A 11 -1.06 2.50 11.90
N GLN A 12 -1.20 3.64 12.57
CA GLN A 12 -1.04 4.95 11.97
C GLN A 12 -0.01 5.76 12.72
N VAL A 13 0.76 6.55 11.96
CA VAL A 13 1.67 7.54 12.50
C VAL A 13 1.49 8.82 11.72
N ARG A 14 1.54 9.96 12.42
CA ARG A 14 1.62 11.26 11.78
C ARG A 14 2.98 11.41 11.08
N HIS A 15 2.98 11.41 9.75
CA HIS A 15 4.19 11.47 8.96
C HIS A 15 4.93 12.81 9.21
N PRO A 16 6.23 12.79 9.55
CA PRO A 16 6.95 13.97 10.03
C PRO A 16 7.06 15.08 8.98
N ASN A 17 7.24 14.72 7.71
CA ASN A 17 7.41 15.69 6.62
C ASN A 17 6.09 16.29 6.10
N ILE A 18 5.02 15.51 5.99
CA ILE A 18 3.74 15.94 5.38
C ILE A 18 2.67 16.27 6.42
N GLY A 19 2.86 15.88 7.68
CA GLY A 19 2.02 16.31 8.80
C GLY A 19 0.63 15.69 8.86
N ILE A 20 0.33 14.67 8.05
CA ILE A 20 -0.92 13.89 8.08
C ILE A 20 -0.69 12.49 8.64
N GLU A 21 -1.73 11.83 9.11
CA GLU A 21 -1.67 10.41 9.50
C GLU A 21 -1.57 9.53 8.25
N VAL A 22 -0.61 8.61 8.26
CA VAL A 22 -0.43 7.60 7.22
C VAL A 22 -0.50 6.23 7.85
N SER A 23 -1.02 5.27 7.09
CA SER A 23 -1.28 3.92 7.53
C SER A 23 -0.15 2.99 7.10
N SER A 24 0.15 2.03 7.96
CA SER A 24 1.11 0.96 7.75
C SER A 24 0.50 -0.36 8.19
N TYR A 25 0.98 -1.46 7.61
CA TYR A 25 0.44 -2.78 7.87
C TYR A 25 1.54 -3.81 8.11
N LEU A 26 1.23 -4.84 8.88
CA LEU A 26 2.07 -6.02 9.04
C LEU A 26 1.23 -7.27 8.72
N LEU A 27 1.70 -8.04 7.74
CA LEU A 27 1.15 -9.34 7.39
C LEU A 27 1.85 -10.41 8.24
N SER A 28 1.18 -10.91 9.27
CA SER A 28 1.82 -11.77 10.27
C SER A 28 2.23 -13.14 9.71
N ALA A 29 1.54 -13.64 8.68
CA ALA A 29 1.81 -14.94 8.08
C ALA A 29 3.14 -14.99 7.31
N THR A 30 3.60 -13.85 6.80
CA THR A 30 4.80 -13.72 5.96
C THR A 30 5.82 -12.74 6.54
N ALA A 31 5.60 -12.27 7.78
CA ALA A 31 6.42 -11.26 8.45
C ALA A 31 6.74 -10.06 7.53
N THR A 32 5.75 -9.62 6.75
CA THR A 32 5.92 -8.58 5.72
C THR A 32 5.29 -7.28 6.18
N ALA A 33 6.10 -6.24 6.36
CA ALA A 33 5.60 -4.90 6.63
C ALA A 33 5.32 -4.15 5.32
N LEU A 34 4.15 -3.51 5.21
CA LEU A 34 3.74 -2.71 4.07
C LEU A 34 3.86 -1.23 4.42
N ASP A 35 4.63 -0.48 3.63
CA ASP A 35 4.86 0.96 3.78
C ASP A 35 5.09 1.41 5.25
N PRO A 36 5.99 0.78 6.01
CA PRO A 36 6.06 0.98 7.45
C PRO A 36 6.55 2.38 7.82
N ILE A 37 5.82 3.04 8.71
CA ILE A 37 6.30 4.22 9.44
C ILE A 37 6.30 3.92 10.93
N LEU A 38 7.44 4.12 11.60
CA LEU A 38 7.55 3.92 13.05
C LEU A 38 7.16 5.20 13.79
N PRO A 39 6.58 5.09 15.01
CA PRO A 39 6.41 6.24 15.88
C PRO A 39 7.75 6.92 16.18
N GLY A 40 7.73 8.23 16.41
CA GLY A 40 8.96 9.01 16.57
C GLY A 40 9.83 8.52 17.74
N GLY A 41 11.06 8.11 17.43
CA GLY A 41 12.04 7.61 18.41
C GLY A 41 11.95 6.12 18.71
N GLU A 42 11.00 5.41 18.12
CA GLU A 42 10.87 3.96 18.22
C GLU A 42 11.66 3.24 17.12
N GLY A 43 12.10 2.02 17.41
CA GLY A 43 12.69 1.09 16.44
C GLY A 43 11.75 -0.05 16.06
N PRO A 44 12.14 -0.96 15.15
CA PRO A 44 11.33 -2.10 14.71
C PRO A 44 10.75 -2.96 15.84
N ASP A 45 11.50 -3.13 16.94
CA ASP A 45 11.09 -3.88 18.13
C ASP A 45 9.77 -3.39 18.75
N TRP A 46 9.38 -2.12 18.51
CA TRP A 46 8.12 -1.56 18.95
C TRP A 46 6.90 -2.31 18.39
N LEU A 47 7.02 -2.90 17.19
CA LEU A 47 5.93 -3.70 16.62
C LEU A 47 5.59 -4.92 17.48
N GLY A 48 6.56 -5.46 18.24
CA GLY A 48 6.38 -6.69 19.00
C GLY A 48 6.22 -7.94 18.12
N HIS A 49 6.61 -7.85 16.85
CA HIS A 49 6.56 -8.92 15.86
C HIS A 49 7.83 -8.89 15.00
N ASP A 50 8.28 -10.08 14.58
CA ASP A 50 9.37 -10.19 13.63
C ASP A 50 8.93 -9.66 12.25
N VAL A 51 9.85 -8.99 11.56
CA VAL A 51 9.70 -8.55 10.18
C VAL A 51 10.86 -9.17 9.40
N GLU A 52 10.54 -9.85 8.31
CA GLU A 52 11.53 -10.50 7.42
C GLU A 52 11.73 -9.73 6.12
N GLN A 53 10.78 -8.88 5.74
CA GLN A 53 10.86 -8.03 4.56
C GLN A 53 9.93 -6.82 4.68
N VAL A 54 10.30 -5.74 3.98
CA VAL A 54 9.45 -4.57 3.78
C VAL A 54 9.04 -4.50 2.31
N VAL A 55 7.76 -4.27 2.05
CA VAL A 55 7.25 -4.01 0.69
C VAL A 55 6.74 -2.58 0.64
N LEU A 56 7.25 -1.82 -0.32
CA LEU A 56 6.81 -0.47 -0.63
C LEU A 56 5.81 -0.53 -1.78
N THR A 57 4.59 -0.07 -1.60
CA THR A 57 3.63 0.03 -2.72
C THR A 57 4.02 1.11 -3.71
N VAL A 58 4.81 2.09 -3.29
CA VAL A 58 5.38 3.19 -4.10
C VAL A 58 6.69 3.66 -3.46
N ARG A 59 7.67 4.10 -4.25
CA ARG A 59 9.00 4.49 -3.74
C ARG A 59 8.95 5.62 -2.70
N HIS A 60 7.95 6.50 -2.79
CA HIS A 60 7.76 7.61 -1.84
C HIS A 60 7.38 7.13 -0.42
N HIS A 61 7.02 5.85 -0.27
CA HIS A 61 6.70 5.24 1.02
C HIS A 61 7.90 4.62 1.73
N LEU A 62 9.14 4.95 1.33
CA LEU A 62 10.34 4.48 2.05
C LEU A 62 10.23 4.68 3.56
N ARG A 63 9.68 5.82 4.02
CA ARG A 63 9.26 6.05 5.43
C ARG A 63 10.33 5.55 6.42
N SER A 64 10.00 4.58 7.28
CA SER A 64 10.91 3.94 8.24
C SER A 64 11.43 2.58 7.75
N ALA A 65 11.24 2.22 6.48
CA ALA A 65 11.62 0.90 5.94
C ALA A 65 13.09 0.56 6.17
N SER A 66 13.99 1.53 6.00
CA SER A 66 15.43 1.33 6.22
C SER A 66 15.80 1.04 7.67
N ASP A 67 14.95 1.42 8.64
CA ASP A 67 15.17 1.17 10.06
C ASP A 67 15.00 -0.32 10.43
N PHE A 68 14.36 -1.11 9.56
CA PHE A 68 14.10 -2.54 9.79
C PHE A 68 15.32 -3.43 9.49
N GLU A 69 16.32 -2.95 8.77
CA GLU A 69 17.53 -3.73 8.42
C GLU A 69 17.25 -5.08 7.71
N VAL A 70 16.12 -5.16 7.01
CA VAL A 70 15.70 -6.33 6.19
C VAL A 70 15.59 -5.94 4.71
N PRO A 71 15.45 -6.91 3.78
CA PRO A 71 15.23 -6.60 2.38
C PRO A 71 14.02 -5.68 2.17
N ILE A 72 14.22 -4.62 1.38
CA ILE A 72 13.18 -3.71 0.93
C ILE A 72 12.81 -4.04 -0.51
N LEU A 73 11.55 -4.34 -0.76
CA LEU A 73 11.01 -4.63 -2.07
C LEU A 73 10.24 -3.40 -2.57
N VAL A 74 10.56 -2.94 -3.77
CA VAL A 74 9.91 -1.79 -4.42
C VAL A 74 9.71 -2.09 -5.90
N HIS A 75 8.74 -1.46 -6.56
CA HIS A 75 8.58 -1.65 -7.99
C HIS A 75 9.87 -1.22 -8.73
N ARG A 76 10.28 -1.98 -9.76
CA ARG A 76 11.57 -1.81 -10.45
C ARG A 76 11.76 -0.41 -11.04
N SER A 77 10.69 0.28 -11.44
CA SER A 77 10.77 1.67 -11.92
C SER A 77 11.15 2.67 -10.81
N GLY A 78 10.81 2.39 -9.55
CA GLY A 78 11.12 3.22 -8.39
C GLY A 78 12.49 2.91 -7.75
N LEU A 79 13.10 1.77 -8.10
CA LEU A 79 14.33 1.26 -7.50
C LEU A 79 15.46 2.29 -7.44
N ARG A 80 15.67 3.08 -8.49
CA ARG A 80 16.79 4.04 -8.56
C ARG A 80 16.72 5.13 -7.49
N GLU A 81 15.53 5.50 -7.05
CA GLU A 81 15.34 6.55 -6.05
C GLU A 81 15.57 6.06 -4.62
N VAL A 82 15.56 4.74 -4.41
CA VAL A 82 15.78 4.09 -3.11
C VAL A 82 17.05 3.21 -3.07
N ALA A 83 17.79 3.09 -4.18
CA ALA A 83 19.01 2.27 -4.25
C ALA A 83 20.20 2.79 -3.42
N GLY A 84 20.07 3.95 -2.78
CA GLY A 84 21.10 4.56 -1.93
C GLY A 84 21.05 4.11 -0.46
N GLU A 85 20.09 3.26 -0.09
CA GLU A 85 19.93 2.77 1.26
C GLU A 85 21.05 1.80 1.66
N ALA A 86 21.36 1.76 2.97
CA ALA A 86 22.38 0.85 3.51
C ALA A 86 21.95 -0.63 3.49
N VAL A 87 20.68 -0.89 3.21
CA VAL A 87 20.03 -2.20 3.19
C VAL A 87 19.80 -2.69 1.77
N GLU A 88 19.63 -4.00 1.60
CA GLU A 88 19.35 -4.58 0.29
C GLU A 88 17.99 -4.12 -0.23
N VAL A 89 17.98 -3.49 -1.41
CA VAL A 89 16.76 -3.07 -2.10
C VAL A 89 16.57 -3.89 -3.38
N GLN A 90 15.44 -4.57 -3.48
CA GLN A 90 15.08 -5.46 -4.58
C GLN A 90 13.91 -4.90 -5.38
N GLY A 91 13.98 -5.08 -6.71
CA GLY A 91 12.96 -4.59 -7.64
C GLY A 91 11.95 -5.68 -8.00
N TYR A 92 10.67 -5.44 -7.75
CA TYR A 92 9.56 -6.28 -8.24
C TYR A 92 8.86 -5.67 -9.46
N GLU A 93 8.04 -6.46 -10.14
CA GLU A 93 7.16 -6.04 -11.23
C GLU A 93 5.73 -6.60 -11.06
N ALA A 94 4.78 -6.07 -11.83
CA ALA A 94 3.42 -6.60 -11.84
C ALA A 94 3.39 -8.09 -12.24
N GLY A 95 2.65 -8.89 -11.49
CA GLY A 95 2.55 -10.34 -11.65
C GLY A 95 3.47 -11.15 -10.73
N ASP A 96 4.47 -10.51 -10.09
CA ASP A 96 5.33 -11.18 -9.13
C ASP A 96 4.57 -11.60 -7.86
N GLU A 97 5.03 -12.69 -7.23
CA GLU A 97 4.62 -13.12 -5.90
C GLU A 97 5.79 -12.89 -4.93
N LEU A 98 5.63 -11.91 -4.03
CA LEU A 98 6.70 -11.41 -3.15
C LEU A 98 6.89 -12.28 -1.90
N ALA A 99 5.80 -12.92 -1.48
CA ALA A 99 5.73 -13.92 -0.42
C ALA A 99 4.51 -14.82 -0.70
N PRO A 100 4.39 -16.01 -0.08
CA PRO A 100 3.24 -16.88 -0.29
C PRO A 100 1.90 -16.14 -0.10
N GLY A 101 1.14 -16.02 -1.19
CA GLY A 101 -0.15 -15.31 -1.19
C GLY A 101 -0.08 -13.77 -1.25
N LEU A 102 1.10 -13.17 -1.43
CA LEU A 102 1.28 -11.73 -1.64
C LEU A 102 1.71 -11.46 -3.08
N ARG A 103 0.78 -10.99 -3.91
CA ARG A 103 0.97 -10.78 -5.35
C ARG A 103 0.93 -9.30 -5.72
N VAL A 104 1.75 -8.91 -6.69
CA VAL A 104 1.73 -7.56 -7.27
C VAL A 104 0.73 -7.51 -8.42
N LEU A 105 -0.21 -6.57 -8.36
CA LEU A 105 -1.21 -6.33 -9.41
C LEU A 105 -0.77 -5.16 -10.31
N SER A 106 -1.24 -5.17 -11.55
CA SER A 106 -1.01 -4.06 -12.47
C SER A 106 -1.94 -2.89 -12.11
N PHE A 107 -1.36 -1.76 -11.69
CA PHE A 107 -2.09 -0.54 -11.37
C PHE A 107 -1.40 0.69 -11.98
N GLY A 108 -0.35 1.25 -11.36
CA GLY A 108 0.62 2.16 -11.99
C GLY A 108 0.07 3.47 -12.57
N ARG A 109 -1.00 4.03 -11.99
CA ARG A 109 -1.78 5.13 -12.61
C ARG A 109 -1.28 6.53 -12.25
N ILE A 110 -0.92 6.78 -10.99
CA ILE A 110 -0.34 8.07 -10.58
C ILE A 110 1.12 8.16 -11.03
N CYS A 111 1.86 7.07 -10.85
CA CYS A 111 3.21 6.91 -11.34
C CYS A 111 3.51 5.43 -11.60
N ALA A 112 4.58 5.16 -12.35
CA ALA A 112 4.88 3.82 -12.85
C ALA A 112 5.18 2.78 -11.76
N ASP A 113 5.51 3.20 -10.54
CA ASP A 113 5.77 2.35 -9.38
C ASP A 113 4.60 2.25 -8.41
N ASP A 114 3.53 3.03 -8.56
CA ASP A 114 2.35 2.96 -7.69
C ASP A 114 1.60 1.64 -7.92
N SER A 115 1.83 0.69 -7.02
CA SER A 115 1.42 -0.71 -7.15
C SER A 115 0.21 -1.00 -6.27
N ALA A 116 -0.67 -1.89 -6.75
CA ALA A 116 -1.66 -2.53 -5.89
C ALA A 116 -1.18 -3.94 -5.54
N LEU A 117 -1.44 -4.40 -4.33
CA LEU A 117 -1.04 -5.73 -3.86
C LEU A 117 -2.29 -6.57 -3.54
N HIS A 118 -2.33 -7.80 -4.04
CA HIS A 118 -3.29 -8.81 -3.60
C HIS A 118 -2.71 -9.63 -2.47
N ILE A 119 -3.48 -9.82 -1.41
CA ILE A 119 -3.10 -10.57 -0.22
C ILE A 119 -4.13 -11.69 0.00
N ALA A 120 -3.74 -12.92 -0.26
CA ALA A 120 -4.55 -14.12 -0.06
C ALA A 120 -4.58 -14.57 1.41
N LEU A 121 -5.05 -13.69 2.30
CA LEU A 121 -5.23 -13.96 3.73
C LEU A 121 -6.70 -13.75 4.14
N GLY A 122 -7.28 -14.73 4.84
CA GLY A 122 -8.67 -14.67 5.27
C GLY A 122 -9.63 -14.48 4.08
N PRO A 123 -10.46 -13.42 4.05
CA PRO A 123 -11.37 -13.13 2.93
C PRO A 123 -10.67 -12.48 1.71
N GLY A 124 -9.34 -12.36 1.73
CA GLY A 124 -8.55 -11.65 0.72
C GLY A 124 -8.56 -10.13 0.94
N ALA A 125 -7.43 -9.49 0.65
CA ALA A 125 -7.28 -8.03 0.75
C ALA A 125 -6.60 -7.44 -0.50
N LEU A 126 -6.95 -6.20 -0.82
CA LEU A 126 -6.17 -5.36 -1.71
C LEU A 126 -5.51 -4.23 -0.92
N ALA A 127 -4.21 -4.02 -1.11
CA ALA A 127 -3.48 -2.88 -0.56
C ALA A 127 -3.14 -1.88 -1.68
N PHE A 128 -3.37 -0.60 -1.40
CA PHE A 128 -3.10 0.51 -2.31
C PHE A 128 -2.10 1.49 -1.70
N GLY A 129 -1.19 1.97 -2.54
CA GLY A 129 -0.31 3.09 -2.24
C GLY A 129 -1.03 4.42 -2.34
N ASP A 130 -0.67 5.21 -3.34
CA ASP A 130 -1.19 6.58 -3.50
C ASP A 130 -2.43 6.62 -4.39
N GLY A 131 -2.71 5.59 -5.20
CA GLY A 131 -3.80 5.54 -6.17
C GLY A 131 -5.18 5.98 -5.69
N ILE A 132 -5.54 5.56 -4.47
CA ILE A 132 -6.81 5.84 -3.82
C ILE A 132 -6.60 5.99 -2.32
N ILE A 133 -7.48 6.76 -1.68
CA ILE A 133 -7.43 7.08 -0.25
C ILE A 133 -8.79 6.77 0.40
N ASN A 134 -8.82 6.65 1.74
CA ASN A 134 -10.07 6.45 2.46
C ASN A 134 -10.15 7.23 3.78
N TYR A 135 -10.64 8.47 3.74
CA TYR A 135 -10.91 9.28 4.92
C TYR A 135 -12.40 9.33 5.28
N GLY A 136 -13.04 8.15 5.29
CA GLY A 136 -14.46 7.95 5.56
C GLY A 136 -15.25 7.45 4.34
N GLU A 137 -14.78 7.79 3.15
CA GLU A 137 -15.21 7.24 1.86
C GLU A 137 -13.99 7.05 0.94
N ILE A 138 -14.11 6.10 0.01
CA ILE A 138 -13.06 5.87 -1.01
C ILE A 138 -13.04 7.08 -1.94
N GLY A 139 -11.84 7.64 -2.12
CA GLY A 139 -11.63 8.87 -2.87
C GLY A 139 -10.36 8.84 -3.72
N HIS A 140 -10.26 9.82 -4.61
CA HIS A 140 -9.00 10.14 -5.26
C HIS A 140 -8.10 10.96 -4.33
N PRO A 141 -6.78 10.93 -4.55
CA PRO A 141 -5.86 11.89 -3.94
C PRO A 141 -6.20 13.33 -4.32
N PRO A 142 -5.73 14.32 -3.53
CA PRO A 142 -5.88 15.73 -3.87
C PRO A 142 -5.25 16.08 -5.23
N ASP A 143 -5.89 16.93 -6.01
CA ASP A 143 -5.44 17.33 -7.35
C ASP A 143 -3.98 17.82 -7.39
N GLN A 144 -3.51 18.45 -6.31
CA GLN A 144 -2.16 19.00 -6.20
C GLN A 144 -1.06 17.94 -6.29
N VAL A 145 -1.38 16.66 -6.07
CA VAL A 145 -0.43 15.55 -6.18
C VAL A 145 -0.61 14.70 -7.44
N LEU A 146 -1.58 15.06 -8.30
CA LEU A 146 -1.90 14.32 -9.53
C LEU A 146 -1.27 14.92 -10.80
N GLY A 147 -0.49 16.01 -10.67
CA GLY A 147 0.23 16.61 -11.80
C GLY A 147 -0.59 17.64 -12.59
N GLU A 148 -0.28 17.77 -13.88
CA GLU A 148 -0.82 18.85 -14.74
C GLU A 148 -2.27 18.63 -15.18
N ASP A 149 -2.71 17.38 -15.30
CA ASP A 149 -4.08 17.01 -15.68
C ASP A 149 -4.70 16.03 -14.66
N PRO A 150 -5.13 16.53 -13.49
CA PRO A 150 -5.72 15.70 -12.44
C PRO A 150 -6.94 14.91 -12.88
N GLU A 151 -7.76 15.45 -13.78
CA GLU A 151 -8.99 14.78 -14.23
C GLU A 151 -8.66 13.59 -15.14
N ALA A 152 -7.66 13.71 -16.02
CA ALA A 152 -7.17 12.58 -16.80
C ALA A 152 -6.60 11.48 -15.88
N VAL A 153 -5.79 11.85 -14.89
CA VAL A 153 -5.22 10.87 -13.94
C VAL A 153 -6.30 10.18 -13.11
N LYS A 154 -7.34 10.89 -12.67
CA LYS A 154 -8.48 10.28 -11.98
C LYS A 154 -9.23 9.29 -12.86
N ALA A 155 -9.44 9.61 -14.13
CA ALA A 155 -10.05 8.68 -15.08
C ALA A 155 -9.19 7.43 -15.28
N ASP A 156 -7.87 7.60 -15.44
CA ASP A 156 -6.91 6.49 -15.56
C ASP A 156 -6.87 5.62 -14.30
N ILE A 157 -6.99 6.21 -13.10
CA ILE A 157 -7.15 5.49 -11.84
C ILE A 157 -8.40 4.61 -11.88
N VAL A 158 -9.56 5.17 -12.25
CA VAL A 158 -10.82 4.41 -12.32
C VAL A 158 -10.71 3.26 -13.31
N GLU A 159 -10.18 3.49 -14.51
CA GLU A 159 -9.94 2.43 -15.51
C GLU A 159 -9.02 1.34 -14.96
N GLY A 160 -7.96 1.73 -14.22
CA GLY A 160 -7.04 0.80 -13.59
C GLY A 160 -7.65 -0.05 -12.48
N LEU A 161 -8.70 0.41 -11.81
CA LEU A 161 -9.38 -0.34 -10.74
C LEU A 161 -10.35 -1.39 -11.28
N VAL A 162 -10.92 -1.20 -12.48
CA VAL A 162 -11.89 -2.13 -13.09
C VAL A 162 -11.40 -3.58 -13.09
N PRO A 163 -10.21 -3.92 -13.64
CA PRO A 163 -9.74 -5.31 -13.63
C PRO A 163 -9.48 -5.87 -12.22
N LEU A 164 -9.22 -5.01 -11.23
CA LEU A 164 -8.95 -5.46 -9.86
C LEU A 164 -10.22 -5.98 -9.17
N LEU A 165 -11.42 -5.63 -9.65
CA LEU A 165 -12.69 -6.12 -9.11
C LEU A 165 -12.88 -7.64 -9.30
N ASP A 166 -12.14 -8.23 -10.25
CA ASP A 166 -12.14 -9.68 -10.52
C ASP A 166 -11.28 -10.48 -9.52
N GLU A 167 -10.36 -9.84 -8.79
CA GLU A 167 -9.52 -10.48 -7.77
C GLU A 167 -10.34 -10.94 -6.56
N ASP A 168 -9.92 -11.97 -5.83
CA ASP A 168 -10.65 -12.45 -4.64
C ASP A 168 -10.28 -11.64 -3.38
N PHE A 169 -11.16 -10.73 -2.96
CA PHE A 169 -10.95 -9.89 -1.78
C PHE A 169 -12.27 -9.38 -1.19
N ASP A 170 -12.23 -9.06 0.10
CA ASP A 170 -13.27 -8.26 0.77
C ASP A 170 -12.69 -7.16 1.67
N VAL A 171 -11.36 -7.13 1.86
CA VAL A 171 -10.66 -6.14 2.67
C VAL A 171 -9.93 -5.14 1.76
N LEU A 172 -9.94 -3.86 2.14
CA LEU A 172 -9.12 -2.83 1.49
C LEU A 172 -8.17 -2.21 2.51
N LEU A 173 -6.91 -2.09 2.13
CA LEU A 173 -5.85 -1.45 2.89
C LEU A 173 -5.36 -0.24 2.10
N PHE A 174 -5.19 0.89 2.78
CA PHE A 174 -4.77 2.15 2.17
C PHE A 174 -3.53 2.66 2.89
N ALA A 175 -2.57 3.18 2.15
CA ALA A 175 -1.45 3.91 2.74
C ALA A 175 -1.89 5.26 3.34
N HIS A 176 -3.01 5.81 2.87
CA HIS A 176 -3.62 7.06 3.31
C HIS A 176 -5.10 6.86 3.69
N GLY A 177 -5.38 6.92 4.99
CA GLY A 177 -6.72 6.74 5.56
C GLY A 177 -6.95 5.37 6.20
N GLU A 178 -8.21 5.06 6.49
CA GLU A 178 -8.62 3.89 7.25
C GLU A 178 -8.76 2.63 6.38
N PRO A 179 -8.41 1.44 6.87
CA PRO A 179 -8.73 0.20 6.19
C PRO A 179 -10.24 -0.07 6.19
N VAL A 180 -10.70 -0.86 5.22
CA VAL A 180 -12.06 -1.41 5.16
C VAL A 180 -11.97 -2.91 5.48
N ALA A 181 -12.35 -3.31 6.68
CA ALA A 181 -12.25 -4.70 7.14
C ALA A 181 -13.30 -5.67 6.53
N ARG A 182 -14.35 -5.14 5.89
CA ARG A 182 -15.43 -5.93 5.27
C ARG A 182 -16.20 -5.13 4.24
N GLY A 183 -16.75 -5.80 3.22
CA GLY A 183 -17.50 -5.17 2.14
C GLY A 183 -16.63 -4.30 1.22
N GLY A 184 -15.32 -4.50 1.23
CA GLY A 184 -14.35 -3.73 0.45
C GLY A 184 -14.60 -3.85 -1.05
N LYS A 185 -14.93 -5.04 -1.54
CA LYS A 185 -15.23 -5.25 -2.96
C LYS A 185 -16.45 -4.46 -3.43
N GLU A 186 -17.50 -4.39 -2.61
CA GLU A 186 -18.69 -3.59 -2.95
C GLU A 186 -18.37 -2.10 -2.96
N ARG A 187 -17.67 -1.60 -1.94
CA ARG A 187 -17.28 -0.18 -1.89
C ARG A 187 -16.36 0.23 -3.04
N LEU A 188 -15.43 -0.64 -3.44
CA LEU A 188 -14.56 -0.36 -4.58
C LEU A 188 -15.36 -0.34 -5.89
N ARG A 189 -16.31 -1.27 -6.05
CA ARG A 189 -17.24 -1.29 -7.19
C ARG A 189 -18.07 0.00 -7.24
N GLU A 190 -18.70 0.39 -6.13
CA GLU A 190 -19.47 1.65 -6.04
C GLU A 190 -18.62 2.87 -6.43
N PHE A 191 -17.36 2.92 -5.97
CA PHE A 191 -16.43 3.99 -6.32
C PHE A 191 -16.15 4.07 -7.83
N VAL A 192 -15.92 2.92 -8.47
CA VAL A 192 -15.69 2.80 -9.92
C VAL A 192 -16.95 3.15 -10.72
N GLU A 193 -18.10 2.58 -10.36
CA GLU A 193 -19.36 2.75 -11.08
C GLU A 193 -19.90 4.17 -11.00
N SER A 194 -19.70 4.87 -9.88
CA SER A 194 -20.14 6.27 -9.75
C SER A 194 -19.29 7.26 -10.55
N ARG A 195 -18.25 6.79 -11.26
CA ARG A 195 -17.26 7.58 -12.01
C ARG A 195 -17.01 7.03 -13.43
N SER A 196 -17.74 5.99 -13.83
CA SER A 196 -17.69 5.39 -15.16
C SER A 196 -18.63 6.09 -16.15
#